data_AF-A0A7S4ETJ9-F1
#
_entry.id   AF-A0A7S4ETJ9-F1
#
_cell.length_a   1.000
_cell.length_b   1.000
_cell.length_c   1.000
_cell.angle_alpha   90.00
_cell.angle_beta   90.00
_cell.angle_gamma   90.00
#
_symmetry.space_group_name_H-M   'P 1'
#
loop_
_entity.id
_entity.type
_entity.pdbx_description
1 polymer ?
#
loop_
_entity_poly.entity_id
_entity_poly.type
_entity_poly.pdbx_seq_one_letter_code
_entity_poly.pdbx_strand_id
1 'polypeptide(L)'
;MSDFPSIPRLTSSKYFSSLLLLRNIWKGGDLSDDMQFQRVVNQRTYKGELILFAFDLCSVSDALNAVLMLRHVGFEHFLPLTDGAATCEALHALADVKALPTTPCFWSSSSNNHKGWDTWGAGAGCVSGERRRGYCKAEQLWAIRYHVAARLLASRVNLLHMDTDTVIFNDIYTRLKRKPISDYSLILLPESPVNGGLWYAQHTSLDSGAQWVIAEVARRTWEVISLRIRRRSSPPFDQAMLADALVSAMKGERHVAYMCEHPAVALQPPCANASQSRCAYRHYEWVVATLDARNATPLYRACFWRGDAIVTTDEHVIARKQRLVAVH
;
A
#
# COMPACT_ATOMS: atom_id res chain seq x y z
N MET A 1 27.26 -7.39 -24.08
CA MET A 1 26.34 -6.93 -23.01
C MET A 1 25.73 -5.64 -23.52
N SER A 2 24.44 -5.65 -23.82
CA SER A 2 23.70 -4.43 -24.19
C SER A 2 23.75 -3.45 -23.02
N ASP A 3 24.05 -2.18 -23.29
CA ASP A 3 24.09 -1.11 -22.29
C ASP A 3 22.76 -1.03 -21.56
N PHE A 4 22.74 -1.46 -20.29
CA PHE A 4 21.62 -1.14 -19.42
C PHE A 4 21.56 0.38 -19.28
N PRO A 5 20.38 1.01 -19.47
CA PRO A 5 20.25 2.44 -19.33
C PRO A 5 20.68 2.85 -17.91
N SER A 6 21.62 3.77 -17.82
CA SER A 6 22.06 4.31 -16.53
C SER A 6 20.87 4.97 -15.84
N ILE A 7 20.64 4.66 -14.56
CA ILE A 7 19.61 5.33 -13.76
C ILE A 7 19.97 6.83 -13.67
N PRO A 8 19.08 7.76 -14.05
CA PRO A 8 19.40 9.19 -14.03
C PRO A 8 19.34 9.76 -12.61
N ARG A 9 20.12 10.81 -12.35
CA ARG A 9 19.93 11.67 -11.17
C ARG A 9 18.85 12.71 -11.48
N LEU A 10 17.80 12.79 -10.67
CA LEU A 10 16.66 13.67 -10.90
C LEU A 10 16.81 15.02 -10.18
N THR A 11 17.96 15.68 -10.34
CA THR A 11 18.29 16.93 -9.62
C THR A 11 17.34 18.09 -9.91
N SER A 12 16.59 18.04 -11.02
CA SER A 12 15.56 19.02 -11.38
C SER A 12 14.19 18.73 -10.76
N SER A 13 14.01 17.60 -10.08
CA SER A 13 12.72 17.25 -9.46
C SER A 13 12.37 18.26 -8.37
N LYS A 14 11.11 18.71 -8.36
CA LYS A 14 10.56 19.48 -7.23
C LYS A 14 10.58 18.69 -5.92
N TYR A 15 10.68 17.36 -5.98
CA TYR A 15 10.70 16.45 -4.84
C TYR A 15 12.10 15.90 -4.56
N PHE A 16 13.14 16.44 -5.20
CA PHE A 16 14.53 16.17 -4.84
C PHE A 16 14.77 16.55 -3.37
N SER A 17 15.18 15.57 -2.56
CA SER A 17 15.31 15.66 -1.10
C SER A 17 16.66 15.16 -0.59
N SER A 18 17.53 14.73 -1.51
CA SER A 18 18.89 14.32 -1.18
C SER A 18 19.63 15.41 -0.39
N LEU A 19 20.47 14.99 0.55
CA LEU A 19 21.26 15.84 1.47
C LEU A 19 20.45 16.65 2.51
N LEU A 20 19.15 16.91 2.28
CA LEU A 20 18.31 17.65 3.23
C LEU A 20 17.95 16.79 4.45
N LEU A 21 17.58 15.54 4.20
CA LEU A 21 17.13 14.61 5.24
C LEU A 21 18.27 13.73 5.82
N LEU A 22 19.50 13.90 5.33
CA LEU A 22 20.68 13.17 5.79
C LEU A 22 21.38 13.82 7.00
N ARG A 23 21.00 15.04 7.40
CA ARG A 23 21.72 15.77 8.47
C ARG A 23 21.36 15.32 9.89
N ASN A 24 20.22 14.65 10.07
CA ASN A 24 19.73 14.15 11.35
C ASN A 24 19.43 12.65 11.24
N ILE A 25 20.46 11.82 11.05
CA ILE A 25 20.26 10.39 10.80
C ILE A 25 19.91 9.68 12.11
N TRP A 26 18.61 9.60 12.36
CA TRP A 26 18.05 8.64 13.28
C TRP A 26 18.03 7.26 12.64
N LYS A 27 18.56 6.24 13.36
CA LYS A 27 18.62 4.85 12.88
C LYS A 27 17.24 4.19 12.73
N GLY A 28 16.21 4.81 13.28
CA GLY A 28 14.81 4.38 13.21
C GLY A 28 14.31 3.75 14.51
N GLY A 29 13.14 3.11 14.46
CA GLY A 29 12.42 2.69 15.66
C GLY A 29 11.06 2.04 15.40
N ASP A 30 10.42 1.64 16.48
CA ASP A 30 9.08 1.06 16.49
C ASP A 30 8.02 2.12 16.23
N LEU A 31 7.29 1.99 15.13
CA LEU A 31 6.22 2.90 14.74
C LEU A 31 4.96 2.69 15.56
N SER A 32 4.84 1.63 16.35
CA SER A 32 3.70 1.43 17.27
C SER A 32 3.70 2.45 18.40
N ASP A 33 4.87 2.98 18.75
CA ASP A 33 5.00 4.10 19.67
C ASP A 33 4.62 5.41 18.98
N ASP A 34 3.64 6.14 19.54
CA ASP A 34 3.10 7.35 18.91
C ASP A 34 4.13 8.48 18.85
N MET A 35 5.04 8.58 19.83
CA MET A 35 6.10 9.59 19.82
C MET A 35 7.10 9.33 18.69
N GLN A 36 7.55 8.08 18.54
CA GLN A 36 8.39 7.63 17.44
C GLN A 36 7.71 7.83 16.10
N PHE A 37 6.43 7.47 15.99
CA PHE A 37 5.65 7.64 14.77
C PHE A 37 5.56 9.12 14.35
N GLN A 38 5.20 10.01 15.27
CA GLN A 38 5.14 11.46 14.99
C GLN A 38 6.51 12.03 14.63
N ARG A 39 7.57 11.54 15.27
CA ARG A 39 8.94 11.91 14.91
C ARG A 39 9.29 11.49 13.49
N VAL A 40 8.93 10.28 13.05
CA VAL A 40 9.13 9.83 11.66
C VAL A 40 8.41 10.74 10.69
N VAL A 41 7.13 11.01 10.92
CA VAL A 41 6.32 11.90 10.06
C VAL A 41 7.01 13.25 9.92
N ASN A 42 7.44 13.86 11.03
CA ASN A 42 8.07 15.18 11.00
C ASN A 42 9.46 15.19 10.34
N GLN A 43 10.23 14.10 10.44
CA GLN A 43 11.63 14.06 9.99
C GLN A 43 11.82 13.47 8.59
N ARG A 44 10.90 12.62 8.12
CA ARG A 44 11.06 11.87 6.88
C ARG A 44 10.18 12.39 5.75
N THR A 45 9.08 13.06 6.08
CA THR A 45 8.22 13.68 5.06
C THR A 45 8.92 14.87 4.42
N TYR A 46 8.84 14.97 3.09
CA TYR A 46 9.34 16.10 2.32
C TYR A 46 8.26 16.65 1.41
N LYS A 47 7.90 17.93 1.58
CA LYS A 47 6.79 18.57 0.85
C LYS A 47 5.46 17.79 0.95
N GLY A 48 5.22 17.18 2.11
CA GLY A 48 4.05 16.33 2.34
C GLY A 48 4.14 14.93 1.73
N GLU A 49 5.25 14.55 1.09
CA GLU A 49 5.44 13.23 0.47
C GLU A 49 6.31 12.31 1.32
N LEU A 50 6.01 11.01 1.25
CA LEU A 50 6.81 9.93 1.82
C LEU A 50 6.74 8.70 0.90
N ILE A 51 7.84 7.97 0.79
CA ILE A 51 7.95 6.71 0.04
C ILE A 51 8.04 5.56 1.05
N LEU A 52 7.09 4.64 1.04
CA LEU A 52 7.04 3.48 1.93
C LEU A 52 7.32 2.20 1.14
N PHE A 53 8.25 1.39 1.62
CA PHE A 53 8.44 0.03 1.15
C PHE A 53 8.67 -0.91 2.33
N ALA A 54 8.23 -2.16 2.18
CA ALA A 54 8.28 -3.16 3.24
C ALA A 54 9.22 -4.31 2.86
N PHE A 55 9.98 -4.84 3.82
CA PHE A 55 10.89 -5.97 3.60
C PHE A 55 11.05 -6.84 4.84
N ASP A 56 11.36 -8.11 4.64
CA ASP A 56 11.78 -9.04 5.69
C ASP A 56 13.29 -9.34 5.60
N LEU A 57 13.80 -10.25 6.44
CA LEU A 57 15.20 -10.64 6.44
C LEU A 57 15.68 -11.17 5.08
N CYS A 58 14.84 -11.91 4.37
CA CYS A 58 15.20 -12.49 3.08
C CYS A 58 15.35 -11.42 2.00
N SER A 59 14.65 -10.30 2.13
CA SER A 59 14.68 -9.17 1.20
C SER A 59 15.54 -7.98 1.67
N VAL A 60 16.42 -8.15 2.66
CA VAL A 60 17.34 -7.09 3.11
C VAL A 60 18.21 -6.55 1.96
N SER A 61 18.68 -7.41 1.07
CA SER A 61 19.46 -6.98 -0.11
C SER A 61 18.62 -6.14 -1.07
N ASP A 62 17.36 -6.51 -1.28
CA ASP A 62 16.43 -5.79 -2.16
C ASP A 62 16.05 -4.44 -1.55
N ALA A 63 15.81 -4.39 -0.23
CA ALA A 63 15.59 -3.15 0.50
C ALA A 63 16.78 -2.20 0.39
N LEU A 64 18.01 -2.72 0.52
CA LEU A 64 19.22 -1.91 0.35
C LEU A 64 19.37 -1.40 -1.08
N ASN A 65 19.06 -2.23 -2.09
CA ASN A 65 19.02 -1.80 -3.49
C ASN A 65 17.97 -0.69 -3.71
N ALA A 66 16.77 -0.81 -3.13
CA ALA A 66 15.73 0.21 -3.19
C ALA A 66 16.21 1.54 -2.56
N VAL A 67 16.87 1.48 -1.40
CA VAL A 67 17.49 2.66 -0.77
C VAL A 67 18.52 3.31 -1.69
N LEU A 68 19.46 2.53 -2.22
CA LEU A 68 20.51 3.05 -3.11
C LEU A 68 19.93 3.66 -4.38
N MET A 69 18.93 3.01 -4.97
CA MET A 69 18.21 3.50 -6.13
C MET A 69 17.49 4.82 -5.83
N LEU A 70 16.74 4.91 -4.73
CA LEU A 70 16.04 6.13 -4.31
C LEU A 70 17.01 7.28 -4.05
N ARG A 71 18.10 7.02 -3.34
CA ARG A 71 19.17 8.01 -3.11
C ARG A 71 19.81 8.48 -4.40
N HIS A 72 20.10 7.55 -5.31
CA HIS A 72 20.72 7.85 -6.59
C HIS A 72 19.81 8.73 -7.45
N VAL A 73 18.51 8.45 -7.51
CA VAL A 73 17.56 9.33 -8.21
C VAL A 73 17.29 10.65 -7.48
N GLY A 74 17.66 10.76 -6.19
CA GLY A 74 17.61 12.00 -5.43
C GLY A 74 16.50 12.09 -4.37
N PHE A 75 15.87 10.97 -4.04
CA PHE A 75 14.84 10.88 -3.01
C PHE A 75 15.42 10.30 -1.71
N GLU A 76 15.33 11.09 -0.63
CA GLU A 76 15.66 10.66 0.74
C GLU A 76 14.41 10.61 1.64
N HIS A 77 13.23 11.00 1.17
CA HIS A 77 11.98 10.93 1.94
C HIS A 77 11.36 9.53 1.86
N PHE A 78 12.14 8.51 2.22
CA PHE A 78 11.69 7.13 2.25
C PHE A 78 11.68 6.56 3.68
N LEU A 79 10.83 5.56 3.88
CA LEU A 79 10.59 4.82 5.11
C LEU A 79 10.68 3.32 4.80
N PRO A 80 11.85 2.69 5.06
CA PRO A 80 12.01 1.24 4.97
C PRO A 80 11.33 0.63 6.20
N LEU A 81 10.28 -0.16 5.98
CA LEU A 81 9.50 -0.83 7.02
C LEU A 81 9.82 -2.31 7.05
N THR A 82 10.02 -2.88 8.23
CA THR A 82 10.32 -4.30 8.38
C THR A 82 9.47 -4.96 9.47
N ASP A 83 9.61 -6.28 9.58
CA ASP A 83 8.86 -7.14 10.48
C ASP A 83 9.37 -7.09 11.94
N GLY A 84 10.58 -6.58 12.19
CA GLY A 84 11.06 -6.34 13.55
C GLY A 84 12.45 -5.73 13.66
N ALA A 85 12.84 -5.41 14.89
CA ALA A 85 14.12 -4.74 15.19
C ALA A 85 15.34 -5.55 14.70
N ALA A 86 15.35 -6.87 14.86
CA ALA A 86 16.44 -7.73 14.40
C ALA A 86 16.66 -7.65 12.88
N THR A 87 15.59 -7.47 12.10
CA THR A 87 15.71 -7.30 10.65
C THR A 87 16.28 -5.92 10.29
N CYS A 88 16.00 -4.88 11.09
CA CYS A 88 16.69 -3.60 10.97
C CYS A 88 18.18 -3.69 11.30
N GLU A 89 18.55 -4.45 12.33
CA GLU A 89 19.95 -4.71 12.65
C GLU A 89 20.68 -5.41 11.49
N ALA A 90 20.04 -6.37 10.84
CA ALA A 90 20.57 -7.03 9.65
C ALA A 90 20.79 -6.07 8.47
N LEU A 91 19.83 -5.15 8.22
CA LEU A 91 20.00 -4.11 7.20
C LEU A 91 21.18 -3.19 7.51
N HIS A 92 21.30 -2.73 8.76
CA HIS A 92 22.41 -1.87 9.18
C HIS A 92 23.76 -2.58 9.06
N ALA A 93 23.84 -3.83 9.51
CA ALA A 93 25.06 -4.63 9.40
C ALA A 93 25.49 -4.82 7.94
N LEU A 94 24.53 -5.10 7.03
CA LEU A 94 24.85 -5.21 5.61
C LEU A 94 25.29 -3.86 5.02
N ALA A 95 24.63 -2.77 5.39
CA ALA A 95 25.02 -1.43 4.95
C ALA A 95 26.44 -1.07 5.40
N ASP A 96 26.80 -1.38 6.64
CA ASP A 96 28.14 -1.14 7.20
C ASP A 96 29.20 -1.98 6.48
N VAL A 97 28.95 -3.26 6.24
CA VAL A 97 29.85 -4.16 5.46
C VAL A 97 30.07 -3.62 4.04
N LYS A 98 29.06 -2.99 3.45
CA LYS A 98 29.12 -2.38 2.12
C LYS A 98 29.62 -0.93 2.12
N ALA A 99 30.02 -0.40 3.27
CA ALA A 99 30.45 0.99 3.47
C ALA A 99 29.42 2.02 2.93
N LEU A 100 28.13 1.73 3.11
CA LEU A 100 27.04 2.57 2.62
C LEU A 100 26.64 3.61 3.67
N PRO A 101 26.09 4.77 3.25
CA PRO A 101 25.59 5.76 4.20
C PRO A 101 24.49 5.17 5.07
N THR A 102 24.46 5.56 6.35
CA THR A 102 23.47 5.09 7.32
C THR A 102 22.05 5.17 6.75
N THR A 103 21.35 4.04 6.79
CA THR A 103 19.99 3.87 6.27
C THR A 103 19.04 3.81 7.45
N PRO A 104 17.98 4.65 7.52
CA PRO A 104 16.98 4.52 8.57
C PRO A 104 16.18 3.23 8.38
N CYS A 105 15.78 2.58 9.47
CA CYS A 105 14.94 1.38 9.40
C CYS A 105 13.89 1.37 10.50
N PHE A 106 12.65 1.04 10.13
CA PHE A 106 11.51 1.10 11.04
C PHE A 106 10.78 -0.24 11.08
N TRP A 107 10.13 -0.54 12.20
CA TRP A 107 9.26 -1.72 12.34
C TRP A 107 7.99 -1.33 13.08
N SER A 108 7.04 -2.26 13.22
CA SER A 108 5.84 -2.04 14.04
C SER A 108 5.57 -3.27 14.89
N SER A 109 5.69 -3.16 16.21
CA SER A 109 5.26 -4.21 17.15
C SER A 109 3.74 -4.33 17.32
N SER A 110 2.95 -3.52 16.61
CA SER A 110 1.48 -3.50 16.68
C SER A 110 0.82 -4.87 16.45
N SER A 111 1.49 -5.77 15.73
CA SER A 111 0.99 -7.12 15.46
C SER A 111 1.45 -8.17 16.50
N ASN A 112 2.45 -7.86 17.32
CA ASN A 112 3.21 -8.85 18.11
C ASN A 112 2.38 -9.59 19.16
N ASN A 113 1.30 -8.96 19.64
CA ASN A 113 0.46 -9.51 20.71
C ASN A 113 -0.89 -10.03 20.20
N HIS A 114 -1.12 -10.02 18.88
CA HIS A 114 -2.40 -10.41 18.33
C HIS A 114 -2.54 -11.94 18.28
N LYS A 115 -3.26 -12.52 19.26
CA LYS A 115 -3.45 -13.98 19.44
C LYS A 115 -3.96 -14.72 18.19
N GLY A 116 -4.62 -14.03 17.28
CA GLY A 116 -5.04 -14.60 15.99
C GLY A 116 -3.90 -15.24 15.19
N TRP A 117 -2.68 -14.72 15.29
CA TRP A 117 -1.49 -15.25 14.62
C TRP A 117 -1.06 -16.64 15.11
N ASP A 118 -1.59 -17.13 16.22
CA ASP A 118 -1.36 -18.53 16.63
C ASP A 118 -2.02 -19.50 15.65
N THR A 119 -3.13 -19.07 15.05
CA THR A 119 -3.86 -19.85 14.06
C THR A 119 -3.49 -19.49 12.62
N TRP A 120 -3.00 -18.27 12.40
CA TRP A 120 -2.53 -17.76 11.11
C TRP A 120 -1.00 -17.70 11.08
N GLY A 121 -0.34 -18.53 10.25
CA GLY A 121 1.11 -18.39 10.06
C GLY A 121 1.96 -18.86 11.24
N ALA A 122 2.98 -18.10 11.66
CA ALA A 122 4.09 -18.55 12.51
C ALA A 122 3.95 -18.33 14.03
N GLY A 123 2.81 -17.82 14.51
CA GLY A 123 2.67 -17.27 15.87
C GLY A 123 2.87 -15.75 15.88
N ALA A 124 2.32 -15.08 16.90
CA ALA A 124 2.39 -13.62 17.00
C ALA A 124 3.85 -13.12 17.17
N GLY A 125 4.16 -11.96 16.60
CA GLY A 125 5.47 -11.33 16.73
C GLY A 125 6.59 -12.11 16.03
N CYS A 126 6.30 -12.72 14.89
CA CYS A 126 7.32 -13.44 14.15
C CYS A 126 8.23 -12.45 13.44
N VAL A 127 9.45 -12.28 13.95
CA VAL A 127 10.51 -11.49 13.31
C VAL A 127 11.45 -12.43 12.56
N SER A 128 11.58 -12.27 11.25
CA SER A 128 12.42 -13.12 10.41
C SER A 128 13.89 -13.08 10.84
N GLY A 129 14.40 -11.90 11.24
CA GLY A 129 15.73 -11.67 11.82
C GLY A 129 16.09 -12.54 13.04
N GLU A 130 15.09 -13.01 13.80
CA GLU A 130 15.31 -13.75 15.05
C GLU A 130 15.32 -15.28 14.84
N ARG A 131 14.98 -15.75 13.63
CA ARG A 131 14.77 -17.18 13.38
C ARG A 131 16.02 -17.87 12.83
N ARG A 132 16.50 -18.87 13.59
CA ARG A 132 17.56 -19.79 13.12
C ARG A 132 17.09 -20.77 12.05
N ARG A 133 15.81 -21.17 12.07
CA ARG A 133 15.17 -22.11 11.12
C ARG A 133 13.68 -21.78 10.95
N GLY A 134 13.21 -21.83 9.70
CA GLY A 134 11.84 -21.54 9.31
C GLY A 134 11.60 -20.07 9.01
N TYR A 135 10.73 -19.80 8.05
CA TYR A 135 10.42 -18.43 7.60
C TYR A 135 9.33 -17.82 8.47
N CYS A 136 9.49 -16.55 8.85
CA CYS A 136 8.32 -15.75 9.20
C CYS A 136 7.47 -15.58 7.95
N LYS A 137 6.17 -15.58 8.19
CA LYS A 137 5.18 -15.50 7.14
C LYS A 137 5.04 -14.02 6.75
N ALA A 138 5.33 -13.69 5.49
CA ALA A 138 5.25 -12.34 4.91
C ALA A 138 3.91 -11.65 5.21
N GLU A 139 2.88 -12.42 5.51
CA GLU A 139 1.55 -12.00 5.89
C GLU A 139 1.51 -11.06 7.11
N GLN A 140 2.41 -11.22 8.10
CA GLN A 140 2.49 -10.25 9.22
C GLN A 140 3.02 -8.91 8.74
N LEU A 141 4.02 -8.92 7.86
CA LEU A 141 4.57 -7.71 7.25
C LEU A 141 3.53 -7.03 6.35
N TRP A 142 2.72 -7.79 5.61
CA TRP A 142 1.60 -7.27 4.82
C TRP A 142 0.52 -6.61 5.69
N ALA A 143 0.19 -7.18 6.85
CA ALA A 143 -0.72 -6.55 7.79
C ALA A 143 -0.14 -5.23 8.35
N ILE A 144 1.14 -5.26 8.74
CA ILE A 144 1.86 -4.10 9.28
C ILE A 144 1.98 -2.98 8.23
N ARG A 145 2.30 -3.27 6.96
CA ARG A 145 2.51 -2.24 5.93
C ARG A 145 1.27 -1.40 5.68
N TYR A 146 0.08 -2.04 5.60
CA TYR A 146 -1.17 -1.32 5.44
C TYR A 146 -1.61 -0.60 6.73
N HIS A 147 -1.34 -1.17 7.90
CA HIS A 147 -1.60 -0.50 9.17
C HIS A 147 -0.79 0.79 9.33
N VAL A 148 0.52 0.72 9.07
CA VAL A 148 1.42 1.89 9.10
C VAL A 148 1.02 2.89 8.01
N ALA A 149 0.73 2.43 6.79
CA ALA A 149 0.25 3.29 5.71
C ALA A 149 -1.00 4.06 6.11
N ALA A 150 -2.02 3.40 6.68
CA ALA A 150 -3.24 4.04 7.14
C ALA A 150 -2.99 5.16 8.16
N ARG A 151 -2.05 4.94 9.10
CA ARG A 151 -1.66 5.96 10.10
C ARG A 151 -0.92 7.13 9.45
N LEU A 152 -0.03 6.87 8.49
CA LEU A 152 0.67 7.93 7.74
C LEU A 152 -0.32 8.81 6.96
N LEU A 153 -1.29 8.20 6.27
CA LEU A 153 -2.33 8.91 5.54
C LEU A 153 -3.23 9.74 6.47
N ALA A 154 -3.61 9.18 7.63
CA ALA A 154 -4.36 9.91 8.66
C ALA A 154 -3.57 11.13 9.20
N SER A 155 -2.24 11.08 9.14
CA SER A 155 -1.34 12.17 9.51
C SER A 155 -1.11 13.18 8.37
N ARG A 156 -1.94 13.14 7.32
CA ARG A 156 -1.91 14.07 6.17
C ARG A 156 -0.61 14.01 5.36
N VAL A 157 0.01 12.84 5.32
CA VAL A 157 1.16 12.54 4.46
C VAL A 157 0.67 11.89 3.18
N ASN A 158 1.07 12.40 2.01
CA ASN A 158 0.91 11.72 0.73
C ASN A 158 1.93 10.57 0.66
N LEU A 159 1.51 9.43 0.17
CA LEU A 159 2.27 8.19 0.31
C LEU A 159 2.42 7.49 -1.03
N LEU A 160 3.66 7.30 -1.48
CA LEU A 160 4.00 6.35 -2.52
C LEU A 160 4.39 5.03 -1.86
N HIS A 161 3.56 4.01 -2.01
CA HIS A 161 3.93 2.65 -1.64
C HIS A 161 4.57 1.95 -2.83
N MET A 162 5.69 1.26 -2.58
CA MET A 162 6.33 0.38 -3.55
C MET A 162 6.87 -0.89 -2.88
N ASP A 163 6.83 -2.02 -3.58
CA ASP A 163 7.58 -3.22 -3.22
C ASP A 163 9.07 -3.01 -3.51
N THR A 164 9.93 -3.79 -2.84
CA THR A 164 11.40 -3.66 -2.98
C THR A 164 11.93 -4.15 -4.33
N ASP A 165 11.13 -4.85 -5.10
CA ASP A 165 11.42 -5.30 -6.47
C ASP A 165 11.08 -4.25 -7.55
N THR A 166 10.73 -3.03 -7.15
CA THR A 166 10.44 -1.92 -8.06
C THR A 166 11.67 -1.04 -8.32
N VAL A 167 11.85 -0.63 -9.58
CA VAL A 167 12.91 0.32 -10.01
C VAL A 167 12.31 1.60 -10.59
N ILE A 168 12.83 2.76 -10.17
CA ILE A 168 12.42 4.07 -10.67
C ILE A 168 13.46 4.59 -11.68
N PHE A 169 13.03 4.73 -12.94
CA PHE A 169 13.87 5.26 -14.02
C PHE A 169 13.68 6.76 -14.28
N ASN A 170 12.61 7.36 -13.77
CA ASN A 170 12.23 8.75 -14.05
C ASN A 170 11.56 9.38 -12.83
N ASP A 171 11.47 10.72 -12.81
CA ASP A 171 10.72 11.41 -11.76
C ASP A 171 9.23 11.03 -11.78
N ILE A 172 8.86 10.16 -10.84
CA ILE A 172 7.51 9.64 -10.71
C ILE A 172 6.52 10.76 -10.36
N TYR A 173 6.94 11.75 -9.57
CA TYR A 173 6.08 12.86 -9.17
C TYR A 173 5.70 13.75 -10.34
N THR A 174 6.56 13.89 -11.35
CA THR A 174 6.23 14.65 -12.56
C THR A 174 5.02 14.06 -13.28
N ARG A 175 4.81 12.73 -13.22
CA ARG A 175 3.62 12.07 -13.77
C ARG A 175 2.44 12.12 -12.81
N LEU A 176 2.66 11.76 -11.54
CA LEU A 176 1.61 11.68 -10.53
C LEU A 176 0.96 13.04 -10.20
N LYS A 177 1.74 14.13 -10.28
CA LYS A 177 1.29 15.49 -9.97
C LYS A 177 0.81 16.26 -11.20
N ARG A 178 0.71 15.62 -12.37
CA ARG A 178 0.19 16.23 -13.60
C ARG A 178 -1.27 15.83 -13.84
N LYS A 179 -2.08 16.74 -14.36
CA LYS A 179 -3.44 16.41 -14.81
C LYS A 179 -3.44 15.38 -15.96
N PRO A 180 -4.44 14.48 -16.00
CA PRO A 180 -5.56 14.37 -15.06
C PRO A 180 -5.23 13.61 -13.76
N ILE A 181 -4.07 12.93 -13.68
CA ILE A 181 -3.70 12.05 -12.56
C ILE A 181 -3.72 12.78 -11.22
N SER A 182 -3.29 14.05 -11.20
CA SER A 182 -3.31 14.88 -10.00
C SER A 182 -4.70 15.11 -9.39
N ASP A 183 -5.78 14.90 -10.15
CA ASP A 183 -7.15 15.13 -9.65
C ASP A 183 -7.66 13.94 -8.79
N TYR A 184 -6.93 12.81 -8.76
CA TYR A 184 -7.31 11.60 -8.01
C TYR A 184 -6.58 11.48 -6.68
N SER A 185 -7.29 11.01 -5.65
CA SER A 185 -6.71 10.80 -4.31
C SER A 185 -5.97 9.46 -4.16
N LEU A 186 -6.31 8.44 -4.95
CA LEU A 186 -5.66 7.14 -4.94
C LEU A 186 -5.38 6.69 -6.38
N ILE A 187 -4.16 6.25 -6.65
CA ILE A 187 -3.68 5.76 -7.94
C ILE A 187 -3.06 4.39 -7.73
N LEU A 188 -3.51 3.40 -8.51
CA LEU A 188 -3.10 2.00 -8.39
C LEU A 188 -2.69 1.48 -9.76
N LEU A 189 -1.81 0.47 -9.79
CA LEU A 189 -1.56 -0.26 -11.02
C LEU A 189 -2.70 -1.26 -11.30
N PRO A 190 -3.12 -1.38 -12.57
CA PRO A 190 -4.12 -2.37 -12.95
C PRO A 190 -3.52 -3.79 -12.89
N GLU A 191 -4.12 -4.65 -12.08
CA GLU A 191 -3.89 -6.09 -12.01
C GLU A 191 -5.22 -6.75 -11.59
N SER A 192 -5.37 -8.08 -11.74
CA SER A 192 -6.56 -8.80 -11.26
C SER A 192 -6.27 -9.47 -9.91
N PRO A 193 -6.90 -9.05 -8.79
CA PRO A 193 -7.94 -8.03 -8.71
C PRO A 193 -7.41 -6.58 -8.55
N VAL A 194 -6.19 -6.41 -8.06
CA VAL A 194 -5.45 -5.12 -7.98
C VAL A 194 -4.00 -5.40 -7.56
N ASN A 195 -3.03 -4.59 -8.03
CA ASN A 195 -1.65 -4.71 -7.60
C ASN A 195 -1.46 -4.04 -6.22
N GLY A 196 -1.00 -4.80 -5.24
CA GLY A 196 -0.73 -4.28 -3.89
C GLY A 196 0.68 -3.72 -3.70
N GLY A 197 1.55 -3.91 -4.69
CA GLY A 197 2.97 -3.60 -4.65
C GLY A 197 3.36 -2.22 -5.18
N LEU A 198 2.47 -1.51 -5.90
CA LEU A 198 2.69 -0.11 -6.25
C LEU A 198 1.37 0.66 -6.25
N TRP A 199 1.28 1.63 -5.37
CA TRP A 199 0.16 2.58 -5.34
C TRP A 199 0.59 3.91 -4.75
N TYR A 200 -0.18 4.94 -5.05
CA TYR A 200 0.10 6.29 -4.61
C TYR A 200 -1.18 6.97 -4.12
N ALA A 201 -1.11 7.48 -2.89
CA ALA A 201 -2.18 8.22 -2.25
C ALA A 201 -1.77 9.69 -2.10
N GLN A 202 -2.64 10.59 -2.55
CA GLN A 202 -2.44 12.04 -2.47
C GLN A 202 -3.70 12.78 -2.01
N HIS A 203 -3.53 14.06 -1.69
CA HIS A 203 -4.61 14.87 -1.09
C HIS A 203 -5.12 14.23 0.20
N THR A 204 -4.20 13.73 1.01
CA THR A 204 -4.56 12.92 2.16
C THR A 204 -5.09 13.79 3.29
N SER A 205 -6.21 13.34 3.85
CA SER A 205 -6.86 13.91 5.02
C SER A 205 -7.52 12.78 5.79
N LEU A 206 -8.01 13.06 7.00
CA LEU A 206 -8.75 12.06 7.79
C LEU A 206 -10.00 11.54 7.08
N ASP A 207 -10.55 12.32 6.15
CA ASP A 207 -11.79 12.01 5.44
C ASP A 207 -11.56 11.71 3.95
N SER A 208 -10.30 11.57 3.49
CA SER A 208 -10.03 11.33 2.08
C SER A 208 -10.32 9.88 1.70
N GLY A 209 -10.85 9.66 0.49
CA GLY A 209 -11.16 8.32 -0.01
C GLY A 209 -9.95 7.38 -0.01
N ALA A 210 -8.75 7.90 -0.31
CA ALA A 210 -7.51 7.14 -0.23
C ALA A 210 -7.18 6.69 1.19
N GLN A 211 -7.33 7.58 2.18
CA GLN A 211 -7.11 7.23 3.59
C GLN A 211 -8.12 6.15 4.00
N TRP A 212 -9.40 6.31 3.65
CA TRP A 212 -10.45 5.36 3.97
C TRP A 212 -10.16 3.97 3.39
N VAL A 213 -9.81 3.88 2.10
CA VAL A 213 -9.52 2.59 1.44
C VAL A 213 -8.38 1.87 2.14
N ILE A 214 -7.25 2.55 2.39
CA ILE A 214 -6.06 1.94 2.99
C ILE A 214 -6.31 1.57 4.46
N ALA A 215 -7.05 2.38 5.22
CA ALA A 215 -7.48 2.04 6.56
C ALA A 215 -8.39 0.82 6.57
N GLU A 216 -9.26 0.69 5.56
CA GLU A 216 -10.16 -0.43 5.41
C GLU A 216 -9.42 -1.73 5.05
N VAL A 217 -8.35 -1.66 4.26
CA VAL A 217 -7.44 -2.80 4.05
C VAL A 217 -6.90 -3.29 5.38
N ALA A 218 -6.30 -2.40 6.17
CA ALA A 218 -5.74 -2.75 7.47
C ALA A 218 -6.81 -3.34 8.41
N ARG A 219 -7.98 -2.70 8.51
CA ARG A 219 -9.08 -3.14 9.37
C ARG A 219 -9.57 -4.54 9.00
N ARG A 220 -9.74 -4.83 7.71
CA ARG A 220 -10.16 -6.15 7.22
C ARG A 220 -9.11 -7.22 7.45
N THR A 221 -7.83 -6.89 7.25
CA THR A 221 -6.74 -7.79 7.59
C THR A 221 -6.81 -8.18 9.07
N TRP A 222 -6.98 -7.21 9.98
CA TRP A 222 -7.12 -7.50 11.42
C TRP A 222 -8.39 -8.30 11.77
N GLU A 223 -9.51 -8.01 11.10
CA GLU A 223 -10.75 -8.78 11.24
C GLU A 223 -10.53 -10.25 10.86
N VAL A 224 -9.86 -10.51 9.74
CA VAL A 224 -9.54 -11.87 9.27
C VAL A 224 -8.56 -12.57 10.21
N ILE A 225 -7.50 -11.90 10.64
CA ILE A 225 -6.54 -12.47 11.60
C ILE A 225 -7.24 -12.81 12.92
N SER A 226 -8.27 -12.08 13.31
CA SER A 226 -9.06 -12.35 14.52
C SER A 226 -9.95 -13.58 14.43
N LEU A 227 -10.16 -14.14 13.23
CA LEU A 227 -10.98 -15.33 13.04
C LEU A 227 -10.30 -16.57 13.63
N ARG A 228 -11.09 -17.37 14.35
CA ARG A 228 -10.65 -18.69 14.80
C ARG A 228 -10.79 -19.69 13.68
N ILE A 229 -9.69 -20.01 13.04
CA ILE A 229 -9.60 -21.05 12.02
C ILE A 229 -9.13 -22.38 12.62
N ARG A 230 -9.79 -23.47 12.21
CA ARG A 230 -9.58 -24.80 12.79
C ARG A 230 -8.25 -25.45 12.41
N ARG A 231 -7.64 -25.00 11.31
CA ARG A 231 -6.38 -25.51 10.78
C ARG A 231 -5.47 -24.34 10.47
N ARG A 232 -4.20 -24.49 10.82
CA ARG A 232 -3.16 -23.51 10.52
C ARG A 232 -3.11 -23.26 9.02
N SER A 233 -3.37 -22.02 8.61
CA SER A 233 -3.31 -21.57 7.22
C SER A 233 -2.63 -20.21 7.13
N SER A 234 -2.26 -19.82 5.92
CA SER A 234 -1.92 -18.43 5.61
C SER A 234 -3.22 -17.62 5.49
N PRO A 235 -3.28 -16.37 5.97
CA PRO A 235 -4.43 -15.51 5.69
C PRO A 235 -4.53 -15.21 4.19
N PRO A 236 -5.69 -14.73 3.71
CA PRO A 236 -5.79 -14.20 2.36
C PRO A 236 -4.73 -13.12 2.14
N PHE A 237 -4.24 -13.01 0.91
CA PHE A 237 -3.31 -11.96 0.52
C PHE A 237 -3.90 -10.58 0.78
N ASP A 238 -3.06 -9.62 1.13
CA ASP A 238 -3.48 -8.23 1.36
C ASP A 238 -4.05 -7.57 0.09
N GLN A 239 -3.62 -8.01 -1.10
CA GLN A 239 -4.26 -7.64 -2.37
C GLN A 239 -5.75 -7.97 -2.43
N ALA A 240 -6.19 -9.06 -1.78
CA ALA A 240 -7.61 -9.39 -1.69
C ALA A 240 -8.37 -8.37 -0.81
N MET A 241 -7.75 -7.95 0.31
CA MET A 241 -8.34 -6.92 1.17
C MET A 241 -8.39 -5.56 0.44
N LEU A 242 -7.35 -5.22 -0.31
CA LEU A 242 -7.31 -4.00 -1.12
C LEU A 242 -8.39 -4.01 -2.19
N ALA A 243 -8.55 -5.12 -2.93
CA ALA A 243 -9.60 -5.26 -3.92
C ALA A 243 -11.00 -5.09 -3.32
N ASP A 244 -11.28 -5.78 -2.22
CA ASP A 244 -12.58 -5.67 -1.57
C ASP A 244 -12.82 -4.25 -1.02
N ALA A 245 -11.80 -3.58 -0.46
CA ALA A 245 -11.91 -2.20 0.02
C ALA A 245 -12.21 -1.23 -1.13
N LEU A 246 -11.55 -1.40 -2.28
CA LEU A 246 -11.81 -0.59 -3.48
C LEU A 246 -13.23 -0.78 -4.01
N VAL A 247 -13.68 -2.02 -4.15
CA VAL A 247 -15.06 -2.30 -4.59
C VAL A 247 -16.07 -1.74 -3.59
N SER A 248 -15.74 -1.77 -2.29
CA SER A 248 -16.61 -1.19 -1.26
C SER A 248 -16.72 0.32 -1.41
N ALA A 249 -15.59 1.01 -1.62
CA ALA A 249 -15.58 2.45 -1.88
C ALA A 249 -16.39 2.81 -3.13
N MET A 250 -16.28 2.01 -4.19
CA MET A 250 -17.01 2.23 -5.45
C MET A 250 -18.52 1.99 -5.33
N LYS A 251 -18.94 1.01 -4.53
CA LYS A 251 -20.36 0.66 -4.38
C LYS A 251 -21.05 1.42 -3.25
N GLY A 252 -20.31 2.03 -2.33
CA GLY A 252 -20.87 2.64 -1.12
C GLY A 252 -21.40 1.62 -0.10
N GLU A 253 -21.09 0.34 -0.28
CA GLU A 253 -21.49 -0.75 0.61
C GLU A 253 -20.31 -1.69 0.85
N ARG A 254 -20.37 -2.47 1.93
CA ARG A 254 -19.29 -3.41 2.25
C ARG A 254 -19.28 -4.58 1.27
N HIS A 255 -18.22 -4.69 0.48
CA HIS A 255 -17.92 -5.82 -0.39
C HIS A 255 -16.85 -6.72 0.24
N VAL A 256 -16.96 -8.04 0.08
CA VAL A 256 -16.06 -9.03 0.71
C VAL A 256 -15.80 -10.26 -0.18
N ALA A 257 -15.89 -10.15 -1.50
CA ALA A 257 -15.77 -11.32 -2.37
C ALA A 257 -14.37 -11.94 -2.32
N TYR A 258 -13.32 -11.13 -2.46
CA TYR A 258 -11.95 -11.61 -2.61
C TYR A 258 -11.40 -12.22 -1.31
N MET A 259 -11.68 -11.60 -0.16
CA MET A 259 -11.31 -12.17 1.14
C MET A 259 -12.01 -13.50 1.42
N CYS A 260 -13.23 -13.66 0.92
CA CYS A 260 -14.04 -14.86 1.08
C CYS A 260 -13.71 -15.98 0.08
N GLU A 261 -12.84 -15.75 -0.91
CA GLU A 261 -12.29 -16.83 -1.75
C GLU A 261 -11.37 -17.75 -0.94
N HIS A 262 -10.79 -17.26 0.17
CA HIS A 262 -9.95 -18.08 1.03
C HIS A 262 -10.79 -19.13 1.77
N PRO A 263 -10.52 -20.44 1.61
CA PRO A 263 -11.39 -21.51 2.13
C PRO A 263 -11.64 -21.45 3.63
N ALA A 264 -10.64 -21.01 4.41
CA ALA A 264 -10.76 -20.92 5.86
C ALA A 264 -11.60 -19.70 6.33
N VAL A 265 -11.74 -18.68 5.47
CA VAL A 265 -12.51 -17.45 5.73
C VAL A 265 -13.93 -17.57 5.16
N ALA A 266 -14.10 -18.26 4.03
CA ALA A 266 -15.39 -18.49 3.37
C ALA A 266 -16.50 -19.03 4.29
N LEU A 267 -16.12 -19.81 5.31
CA LEU A 267 -17.02 -20.44 6.28
C LEU A 267 -17.25 -19.60 7.54
N GLN A 268 -16.70 -18.39 7.60
CA GLN A 268 -16.72 -17.53 8.78
C GLN A 268 -17.83 -16.47 8.68
N PRO A 269 -18.28 -15.89 9.81
CA PRO A 269 -19.37 -14.91 9.82
C PRO A 269 -19.24 -13.75 8.82
N PRO A 270 -18.04 -13.16 8.57
CA PRO A 270 -17.89 -12.09 7.57
C PRO A 270 -18.28 -12.51 6.15
N CYS A 271 -18.27 -13.81 5.85
CA CYS A 271 -18.55 -14.39 4.53
C CYS A 271 -19.89 -15.14 4.48
N ALA A 272 -20.54 -15.38 5.62
CA ALA A 272 -21.73 -16.23 5.70
C ALA A 272 -22.93 -15.71 4.87
N ASN A 273 -23.04 -14.38 4.75
CA ASN A 273 -24.07 -13.70 3.95
C ASN A 273 -23.51 -13.03 2.69
N ALA A 274 -22.21 -13.16 2.43
CA ALA A 274 -21.65 -12.70 1.18
C ALA A 274 -22.29 -13.56 0.09
N SER A 275 -23.08 -12.96 -0.79
CA SER A 275 -23.53 -13.67 -1.98
C SER A 275 -22.27 -14.21 -2.64
N GLN A 276 -22.15 -15.54 -2.70
CA GLN A 276 -21.13 -16.20 -3.50
C GLN A 276 -21.51 -15.96 -4.97
N SER A 277 -21.49 -14.70 -5.41
CA SER A 277 -21.24 -14.42 -6.80
C SER A 277 -19.85 -14.98 -7.03
N ARG A 278 -19.79 -16.24 -7.51
CA ARG A 278 -18.64 -16.72 -8.24
C ARG A 278 -18.41 -15.66 -9.29
N CYS A 279 -17.48 -14.74 -9.03
CA CYS A 279 -17.00 -13.82 -10.03
C CYS A 279 -16.37 -14.74 -11.08
N ALA A 280 -17.17 -15.18 -12.04
CA ALA A 280 -16.65 -15.62 -13.31
C ALA A 280 -15.76 -14.47 -13.73
N TYR A 281 -14.46 -14.73 -13.85
CA TYR A 281 -13.45 -13.84 -14.40
C TYR A 281 -13.90 -13.44 -15.81
N ARG A 282 -14.87 -12.53 -15.90
CA ARG A 282 -15.23 -11.84 -17.12
C ARG A 282 -14.28 -10.67 -17.12
N HIS A 283 -13.38 -10.68 -18.09
CA HIS A 283 -12.47 -9.59 -18.43
C HIS A 283 -13.15 -8.23 -18.19
N TYR A 284 -12.86 -7.62 -17.04
CA TYR A 284 -13.23 -6.24 -16.80
C TYR A 284 -12.19 -5.41 -17.54
N GLU A 285 -12.61 -4.72 -18.59
CA GLU A 285 -11.81 -3.64 -19.17
C GLU A 285 -11.60 -2.58 -18.08
N TRP A 286 -10.34 -2.48 -17.66
CA TRP A 286 -9.65 -1.36 -17.02
C TRP A 286 -10.49 -0.38 -16.20
N VAL A 287 -10.35 -0.44 -14.88
CA VAL A 287 -10.77 0.63 -13.99
C VAL A 287 -9.54 1.10 -13.22
N VAL A 288 -9.07 2.32 -13.54
CA VAL A 288 -8.36 3.11 -12.53
C VAL A 288 -9.41 3.40 -11.46
N ALA A 289 -9.22 2.91 -10.23
CA ALA A 289 -10.11 3.27 -9.13
C ALA A 289 -9.84 4.74 -8.78
N THR A 290 -10.54 5.62 -9.48
CA THR A 290 -10.42 7.06 -9.39
C THR A 290 -11.38 7.57 -8.32
N LEU A 291 -10.88 7.76 -7.11
CA LEU A 291 -11.62 8.51 -6.11
C LEU A 291 -11.41 10.01 -6.36
N ASP A 292 -12.35 10.59 -7.10
CA ASP A 292 -12.47 12.02 -7.37
C ASP A 292 -12.56 12.77 -6.03
N ALA A 293 -11.67 13.74 -5.84
CA ALA A 293 -11.60 14.51 -4.60
C ALA A 293 -12.75 15.52 -4.43
N ARG A 294 -13.56 15.82 -5.47
CA ARG A 294 -14.52 16.94 -5.46
C ARG A 294 -15.71 16.72 -6.41
N ASN A 295 -16.64 15.81 -6.08
CA ASN A 295 -17.99 15.70 -6.68
C ASN A 295 -18.17 16.13 -8.17
N ALA A 296 -18.00 15.15 -9.07
CA ALA A 296 -18.84 14.80 -10.24
C ALA A 296 -18.74 15.54 -11.60
N THR A 297 -18.28 14.69 -12.55
CA THR A 297 -18.29 14.66 -14.03
C THR A 297 -17.24 15.48 -14.79
N PRO A 298 -16.48 14.89 -15.76
CA PRO A 298 -17.05 14.20 -16.93
C PRO A 298 -16.36 12.91 -17.46
N LEU A 299 -17.13 12.22 -18.31
CA LEU A 299 -16.91 11.09 -19.24
C LEU A 299 -15.47 10.71 -19.63
N TYR A 300 -15.02 9.56 -19.14
CA TYR A 300 -14.56 8.39 -19.92
C TYR A 300 -15.16 7.16 -19.24
N ARG A 301 -15.47 6.06 -19.95
CA ARG A 301 -16.23 4.90 -19.44
C ARG A 301 -15.72 4.43 -18.06
N ALA A 302 -16.35 4.96 -17.02
CA ALA A 302 -16.21 4.64 -15.62
C ALA A 302 -17.62 4.82 -15.06
N CYS A 303 -18.07 3.90 -14.21
CA CYS A 303 -19.30 4.10 -13.47
C CYS A 303 -19.05 5.25 -12.48
N PHE A 304 -19.69 6.40 -12.72
CA PHE A 304 -19.65 7.54 -11.81
C PHE A 304 -20.92 7.55 -10.96
N TRP A 305 -20.75 7.78 -9.65
CA TRP A 305 -21.82 8.25 -8.77
C TRP A 305 -21.59 9.73 -8.45
N ARG A 306 -22.67 10.51 -8.45
CA ARG A 306 -22.77 11.91 -8.06
C ARG A 306 -23.76 11.95 -6.90
N GLY A 307 -23.37 12.57 -5.79
CA GLY A 307 -24.03 12.41 -4.50
C GLY A 307 -25.50 12.84 -4.39
N ASP A 308 -26.06 12.33 -3.29
CA ASP A 308 -27.23 12.73 -2.51
C ASP A 308 -28.62 12.18 -2.89
N ALA A 309 -29.16 11.41 -1.94
CA ALA A 309 -30.52 10.88 -1.77
C ALA A 309 -30.85 9.48 -2.34
N ILE A 310 -31.40 8.65 -1.44
CA ILE A 310 -32.13 7.41 -1.73
C ILE A 310 -33.50 7.81 -2.29
N VAL A 311 -33.83 7.40 -3.51
CA VAL A 311 -35.22 7.30 -4.01
C VAL A 311 -35.36 6.06 -4.89
N THR A 312 -36.37 5.24 -4.59
CA THR A 312 -36.76 4.05 -5.35
C THR A 312 -37.76 4.40 -6.47
N THR A 313 -37.71 3.56 -7.52
CA THR A 313 -38.69 3.28 -8.61
C THR A 313 -38.93 4.27 -9.76
N ASP A 314 -38.81 3.69 -10.97
CA ASP A 314 -39.43 3.95 -12.27
C ASP A 314 -39.14 5.24 -13.06
N GLU A 315 -38.44 5.11 -14.21
CA GLU A 315 -39.01 5.26 -15.57
C GLU A 315 -37.90 5.33 -16.66
N HIS A 316 -38.24 4.86 -17.86
CA HIS A 316 -37.44 4.86 -19.09
C HIS A 316 -37.04 6.27 -19.58
N VAL A 317 -35.96 6.39 -20.37
CA VAL A 317 -35.95 6.94 -21.76
C VAL A 317 -34.54 7.21 -22.33
N ILE A 318 -34.25 6.49 -23.43
CA ILE A 318 -33.63 6.88 -24.72
C ILE A 318 -32.13 7.31 -24.81
N ALA A 319 -31.46 6.57 -25.69
CA ALA A 319 -30.09 6.66 -26.17
C ALA A 319 -29.68 7.97 -26.88
N ARG A 320 -28.36 8.26 -26.88
CA ARG A 320 -27.65 8.85 -28.04
C ARG A 320 -26.19 8.41 -28.10
N LYS A 321 -25.82 7.79 -29.23
CA LYS A 321 -24.47 7.44 -29.67
C LYS A 321 -23.63 8.71 -29.87
N GLN A 322 -22.34 8.69 -29.51
CA GLN A 322 -21.30 9.43 -30.24
C GLN A 322 -19.94 8.71 -30.15
N ARG A 323 -19.19 8.82 -31.26
CA ARG A 323 -18.06 7.99 -31.70
C ARG A 323 -16.78 8.29 -30.91
N LEU A 324 -16.01 7.22 -30.63
CA LEU A 324 -14.61 7.25 -30.21
C LEU A 324 -13.70 7.40 -31.43
N VAL A 325 -12.69 8.27 -31.33
CA VAL A 325 -11.46 8.21 -32.13
C VAL A 325 -10.35 7.84 -31.16
N ALA A 326 -9.68 6.73 -31.42
CA ALA A 326 -8.49 6.30 -30.71
C ALA A 326 -7.27 6.97 -31.35
N VAL A 327 -6.37 7.49 -30.53
CA VAL A 327 -5.01 7.83 -30.95
C VAL A 327 -4.08 7.10 -29.98
N HIS A 328 -3.16 6.33 -30.56
CA HIS A 328 -2.18 5.47 -29.90
C HIS A 328 -1.19 6.24 -29.02
#